data_AF-A0A7U6KMB8-F1
#
_entry.id   AF-A0A7U6KMB8-F1
#
_cell.length_a   1.000
_cell.length_b   1.000
_cell.length_c   1.000
_cell.angle_alpha   90.00
_cell.angle_beta   90.00
_cell.angle_gamma   90.00
#
_symmetry.space_group_name_H-M   'P 1'
#
loop_
_entity.id
_entity.type
_entity.pdbx_description
1 polymer ?
#
loop_
_entity_poly.entity_id
_entity_poly.type
_entity_poly.pdbx_seq_one_letter_code
_entity_poly.pdbx_strand_id
1 'polypeptide(L)'
;MHRIDSATARADANGEGKTGFSDNSDLPNQDATYFTPEWSNALQEEVAGVIEGLGLTLDKSDNGQLLKALVQNFGEKKVLQDAINEYKEMIKADRRRLEDLELRTYEDTQVGGAVLDDRAL
;
A
#
# COMPACT_ATOMS: atom_id res chain seq x y z
N MET A 1 -15.56 10.47 -1.58
CA MET A 1 -15.97 11.87 -1.81
C MET A 1 -17.07 11.97 -2.88
N HIS A 2 -18.04 12.88 -2.73
CA HIS A 2 -19.00 13.23 -3.79
C HIS A 2 -18.40 14.25 -4.77
N ARG A 3 -18.95 14.33 -5.99
CA ARG A 3 -18.61 15.41 -6.93
C ARG A 3 -19.30 16.70 -6.50
N ILE A 4 -18.76 17.85 -6.91
CA ILE A 4 -19.46 19.11 -6.68
C ILE A 4 -20.82 19.09 -7.37
N ASP A 5 -21.86 19.36 -6.60
CA ASP A 5 -23.27 19.19 -6.93
C ASP A 5 -24.09 20.45 -6.58
N SER A 6 -23.40 21.57 -6.35
CA SER A 6 -24.03 22.88 -6.24
C SER A 6 -24.89 23.18 -7.46
N ALA A 7 -25.88 24.06 -7.31
CA ALA A 7 -26.77 24.44 -8.40
C ALA A 7 -26.04 24.99 -9.65
N THR A 8 -24.82 25.51 -9.50
CA THR A 8 -23.99 26.05 -10.58
C THR A 8 -22.82 25.13 -10.97
N ALA A 9 -22.82 23.87 -10.49
CA ALA A 9 -21.84 22.87 -10.89
C ALA A 9 -21.96 22.58 -12.39
N ARG A 10 -20.82 22.59 -13.09
CA ARG A 10 -20.81 22.42 -14.54
C ARG A 10 -21.00 20.94 -14.87
N ALA A 11 -22.08 20.62 -15.57
CA ALA A 11 -22.28 19.30 -16.15
C ALA A 11 -21.12 18.94 -17.09
N ASP A 12 -20.71 17.67 -17.04
CA ASP A 12 -19.68 17.07 -17.89
C ASP A 12 -18.29 17.72 -17.89
N ALA A 13 -18.00 18.64 -16.97
CA ALA A 13 -16.70 19.30 -16.86
C ALA A 13 -15.53 18.32 -16.68
N ASN A 14 -15.80 17.16 -16.08
CA ASN A 14 -14.81 16.11 -15.85
C ASN A 14 -15.10 14.84 -16.69
N GLY A 15 -15.77 14.99 -17.82
CA GLY A 15 -16.22 13.92 -18.71
C GLY A 15 -17.71 13.59 -18.58
N GLU A 16 -18.23 12.75 -19.47
CA GLU A 16 -19.66 12.42 -19.54
C GLU A 16 -20.23 11.92 -18.19
N GLY A 17 -21.32 12.53 -17.75
CA GLY A 17 -22.00 12.29 -16.49
C GLY A 17 -21.29 12.86 -15.26
N LYS A 18 -20.22 13.65 -15.41
CA LYS A 18 -19.34 14.06 -14.30
C LYS A 18 -19.28 15.57 -14.16
N THR A 19 -19.98 16.06 -13.14
CA THR A 19 -19.91 17.49 -12.77
C THR A 19 -18.52 17.91 -12.30
N GLY A 20 -18.24 19.22 -12.38
CA GLY A 20 -16.99 19.82 -11.95
C GLY A 20 -17.09 21.32 -11.71
N PHE A 21 -16.00 21.89 -11.16
CA PHE A 21 -15.84 23.33 -11.01
C PHE A 21 -15.54 23.97 -12.36
N SER A 22 -16.18 25.10 -12.62
CA SER A 22 -15.98 25.91 -13.82
C SER A 22 -16.27 27.37 -13.51
N ASP A 23 -15.63 28.29 -14.23
CA ASP A 23 -16.03 29.70 -14.23
C ASP A 23 -17.34 29.93 -15.01
N ASN A 24 -17.78 28.93 -15.78
CA ASN A 24 -18.96 28.95 -16.66
C ASN A 24 -18.98 30.14 -17.64
N SER A 25 -17.82 30.70 -17.98
CA SER A 25 -17.69 31.90 -18.81
C SER A 25 -18.19 31.73 -20.25
N ASP A 26 -18.35 30.49 -20.71
CA ASP A 26 -18.90 30.13 -22.02
C ASP A 26 -20.43 30.16 -22.07
N LEU A 27 -21.10 30.24 -20.92
CA LEU A 27 -22.56 30.27 -20.82
C LEU A 27 -23.06 31.65 -20.38
N PRO A 28 -24.00 32.27 -21.11
CA PRO A 28 -24.54 33.56 -20.72
C PRO A 28 -25.36 33.45 -19.43
N ASN A 29 -25.20 34.44 -18.54
CA ASN A 29 -25.92 34.54 -17.25
C ASN A 29 -25.73 33.34 -16.31
N GLN A 30 -24.61 32.64 -16.41
CA GLN A 30 -24.28 31.54 -15.51
C GLN A 30 -23.17 31.97 -14.56
N ASP A 31 -23.42 31.85 -13.25
CA ASP A 31 -22.38 32.08 -12.24
C ASP A 31 -21.38 30.91 -12.24
N ALA A 32 -20.17 31.21 -11.76
CA ALA A 32 -19.16 30.19 -11.48
C ALA A 32 -19.69 29.13 -10.50
N THR A 33 -19.12 27.93 -10.55
CA THR A 33 -19.48 26.85 -9.65
C THR A 33 -19.33 27.26 -8.19
N TYR A 34 -20.41 27.13 -7.42
CA TYR A 34 -20.42 27.50 -6.02
C TYR A 34 -19.64 26.50 -5.19
N PHE A 35 -18.75 27.04 -4.37
CA PHE A 35 -18.03 26.25 -3.39
C PHE A 35 -18.96 25.91 -2.22
N THR A 36 -19.18 24.62 -1.95
CA THR A 36 -20.10 24.19 -0.88
C THR A 36 -19.33 23.70 0.34
N PRO A 37 -19.80 24.00 1.57
CA PRO A 37 -19.22 23.47 2.79
C PRO A 37 -19.23 21.93 2.84
N GLU A 38 -20.28 21.29 2.33
CA GLU A 38 -20.41 19.84 2.28
C GLU A 38 -19.28 19.19 1.46
N TRP A 39 -19.03 19.71 0.25
CA TRP A 39 -17.94 19.24 -0.61
C TRP A 39 -16.57 19.51 0.03
N SER A 40 -16.39 20.70 0.62
CA SER A 40 -15.13 21.04 1.31
C SER A 40 -14.85 20.15 2.51
N ASN A 41 -15.88 19.83 3.30
CA ASN A 41 -15.74 18.95 4.45
C ASN A 41 -15.44 17.52 4.00
N ALA A 42 -16.13 17.03 2.97
CA ALA A 42 -15.83 15.72 2.39
C ALA A 42 -14.37 15.64 1.91
N LEU A 43 -13.81 16.71 1.31
CA LEU A 43 -12.41 16.73 0.89
C LEU A 43 -11.47 16.64 2.08
N GLN A 44 -11.72 17.43 3.13
CA GLN A 44 -10.93 17.39 4.36
C GLN A 44 -10.95 16.00 4.97
N GLU A 45 -12.13 15.39 5.13
CA GLU A 45 -12.26 14.09 5.81
C GLU A 45 -11.54 12.97 5.05
N GLU A 46 -11.49 13.03 3.72
CA GLU A 46 -10.71 12.06 2.93
C GLU A 46 -9.20 12.20 3.20
N VAL A 47 -8.69 13.42 3.34
CA VAL A 47 -7.29 13.67 3.70
C VAL A 47 -7.00 13.29 5.15
N ALA A 48 -7.88 13.68 6.07
CA ALA A 48 -7.79 13.37 7.49
C ALA A 48 -7.81 11.84 7.73
N GLY A 49 -8.73 11.15 7.07
CA GLY A 49 -8.87 9.69 7.17
C GLY A 49 -7.62 8.93 6.74
N VAL A 50 -6.87 9.40 5.72
CA VAL A 50 -5.58 8.80 5.34
C VAL A 50 -4.55 8.97 6.46
N ILE A 51 -4.48 10.16 7.06
CA ILE A 51 -3.51 10.47 8.11
C ILE A 51 -3.80 9.65 9.38
N GLU A 52 -5.05 9.72 9.85
CA GLU A 52 -5.49 9.02 11.06
C GLU A 52 -5.50 7.50 10.87
N GLY A 53 -5.88 7.03 9.68
CA GLY A 53 -5.85 5.60 9.33
C GLY A 53 -4.44 4.99 9.34
N LEU A 54 -3.40 5.81 9.24
CA LEU A 54 -1.99 5.41 9.40
C LEU A 54 -1.44 5.65 10.82
N GLY A 55 -2.33 5.98 11.76
CA GLY A 55 -2.01 6.15 13.19
C GLY A 55 -1.36 7.49 13.54
N LEU A 56 -1.39 8.48 12.63
CA LEU A 56 -0.91 9.83 12.91
C LEU A 56 -2.04 10.69 13.49
N THR A 57 -1.71 11.58 14.42
CA THR A 57 -2.67 12.54 14.99
C THR A 57 -2.75 13.81 14.14
N LEU A 58 -3.96 14.36 13.99
CA LEU A 58 -4.16 15.65 13.32
C LEU A 58 -3.58 16.82 14.10
N ASP A 59 -2.80 17.67 13.43
CA ASP A 59 -2.16 18.86 13.97
C ASP A 59 -2.43 20.08 13.06
N LYS A 60 -3.26 20.99 13.56
CA LYS A 60 -3.63 22.23 12.85
C LYS A 60 -2.42 23.08 12.43
N SER A 61 -1.28 22.93 13.09
CA SER A 61 -0.06 23.66 12.76
C SER A 61 0.78 23.03 11.64
N ASP A 62 0.43 21.83 11.18
CA ASP A 62 1.21 21.06 10.21
C ASP A 62 0.43 20.71 8.94
N ASN A 63 0.58 21.54 7.91
CA ASN A 63 0.00 21.26 6.58
C ASN A 63 0.76 20.15 5.80
N GLY A 64 1.82 19.58 6.36
CA GLY A 64 2.64 18.53 5.74
C GLY A 64 2.23 17.10 6.12
N GLN A 65 1.20 16.92 6.95
CA GLN A 65 0.86 15.61 7.50
C GLN A 65 0.51 14.54 6.47
N LEU A 66 -0.21 14.89 5.39
CA LEU A 66 -0.52 13.92 4.34
C LEU A 66 0.77 13.40 3.68
N LEU A 67 1.75 14.28 3.42
CA LEU A 67 3.05 13.89 2.89
C LEU A 67 3.78 12.97 3.87
N LYS A 68 3.78 13.29 5.17
CA LYS A 68 4.38 12.42 6.21
C LYS A 68 3.73 11.04 6.24
N ALA A 69 2.41 10.96 6.14
CA ALA A 69 1.67 9.71 6.08
C ALA A 69 2.08 8.87 4.87
N LEU A 70 2.15 9.48 3.69
CA LEU A 70 2.57 8.81 2.46
C LEU A 70 4.03 8.32 2.55
N VAL A 71 4.94 9.13 3.06
CA VAL A 71 6.36 8.73 3.25
C VAL A 71 6.50 7.61 4.27
N GLN A 72 5.72 7.60 5.35
CA GLN A 72 5.73 6.53 6.34
C GLN A 72 5.34 5.18 5.71
N ASN A 73 4.36 5.16 4.81
CA ASN A 73 3.84 3.92 4.23
C ASN A 73 4.49 3.50 2.90
N PHE A 74 4.99 4.46 2.11
CA PHE A 74 5.52 4.23 0.76
C PHE A 74 6.97 4.71 0.56
N GLY A 75 7.58 5.31 1.58
CA GLY A 75 8.96 5.77 1.48
C GLY A 75 9.92 4.62 1.15
N GLU A 76 10.94 4.90 0.34
CA GLU A 76 11.92 3.92 -0.16
C GLU A 76 12.48 3.01 0.94
N LYS A 77 12.69 3.59 2.14
CA LYS A 77 13.18 2.86 3.31
C LYS A 77 12.27 1.71 3.73
N LYS A 78 10.94 1.86 3.66
CA LYS A 78 9.99 0.82 4.04
C LYS A 78 9.96 -0.30 3.00
N VAL A 79 9.89 0.04 1.72
CA VAL A 79 9.94 -0.94 0.61
C VAL A 79 11.22 -1.77 0.67
N LEU A 80 12.37 -1.12 0.90
CA LEU A 80 13.65 -1.81 1.06
C LEU A 80 13.66 -2.72 2.30
N GLN A 81 13.06 -2.29 3.43
CA GLN A 81 13.00 -3.14 4.62
C GLN A 81 12.10 -4.35 4.43
N ASP A 82 10.97 -4.20 3.75
CA ASP A 82 10.06 -5.31 3.49
C ASP A 82 10.73 -6.35 2.59
N ALA A 83 11.42 -5.92 1.52
CA ALA A 83 12.21 -6.80 0.66
C ALA A 83 13.35 -7.50 1.43
N ILE A 84 14.09 -6.77 2.27
CA ILE A 84 15.16 -7.35 3.10
C ILE A 84 14.59 -8.41 4.05
N ASN A 85 13.43 -8.18 4.64
CA ASN A 85 12.81 -9.15 5.54
C ASN A 85 12.37 -10.40 4.80
N GLU A 86 11.80 -10.27 3.60
CA GLU A 86 11.46 -11.40 2.74
C GLU A 86 12.71 -12.25 2.41
N TYR A 87 13.79 -11.62 1.96
CA TYR A 87 15.05 -12.31 1.70
C TYR A 87 15.61 -13.02 2.94
N LYS A 88 15.51 -12.42 4.13
CA LYS A 88 15.94 -13.05 5.38
C LYS A 88 15.14 -14.32 5.69
N GLU A 89 13.83 -14.29 5.49
CA GLU A 89 12.98 -15.47 5.72
C GLU A 89 13.25 -16.57 4.69
N MET A 90 13.50 -16.22 3.41
CA MET A 90 13.94 -17.18 2.40
C MET A 90 15.26 -17.85 2.78
N ILE A 91 16.26 -17.07 3.19
CA ILE A 91 17.57 -17.62 3.60
C ILE A 91 17.44 -18.55 4.81
N LYS A 92 16.57 -18.21 5.77
CA LYS A 92 16.28 -19.09 6.91
C LYS A 92 15.60 -20.40 6.46
N ALA A 93 14.70 -20.33 5.49
CA ALA A 93 14.03 -21.51 4.95
C ALA A 93 15.01 -22.43 4.20
N ASP A 94 15.89 -21.85 3.38
CA ASP A 94 16.90 -22.61 2.64
C ASP A 94 17.94 -23.24 3.58
N ARG A 95 18.33 -22.55 4.67
CA ARG A 95 19.20 -23.14 5.70
C ARG A 95 18.57 -24.37 6.34
N ARG A 96 17.29 -24.32 6.69
CA ARG A 96 16.59 -25.49 7.25
C ARG A 96 16.53 -26.66 6.26
N ARG A 97 16.31 -26.37 4.98
CA ARG A 97 16.34 -27.41 3.92
C ARG A 97 17.71 -28.07 3.81
N LEU A 98 18.79 -27.29 3.92
CA LEU A 98 20.16 -27.81 3.90
C LEU A 98 20.42 -28.71 5.11
N GLU A 99 20.01 -28.29 6.30
CA GLU A 99 20.12 -29.11 7.53
C GLU A 99 19.36 -30.44 7.39
N ASP A 100 18.14 -30.42 6.84
CA ASP A 100 17.37 -31.65 6.56
C ASP A 100 18.05 -32.56 5.53
N LEU A 101 18.65 -31.99 4.48
CA LEU A 101 19.39 -32.74 3.45
C LEU A 101 20.66 -33.37 4.02
N GLU A 102 21.40 -32.66 4.88
CA GLU A 102 22.57 -33.19 5.57
C GLU A 102 22.19 -34.37 6.48
N LEU A 103 21.08 -34.25 7.22
CA LEU A 103 20.58 -35.34 8.07
C LEU A 103 20.24 -36.59 7.23
N ARG A 104 19.51 -36.42 6.13
CA ARG A 104 19.16 -37.55 5.23
C ARG A 104 20.40 -38.20 4.63
N THR A 105 21.38 -37.40 4.21
CA THR A 105 22.63 -37.93 3.63
C THR A 105 23.41 -38.75 4.66
N TYR A 106 23.41 -38.31 5.93
CA TYR A 106 24.02 -39.05 7.03
C TYR A 106 23.30 -40.39 7.30
N GLU A 107 21.97 -40.42 7.25
CA GLU A 107 21.18 -41.66 7.38
C GLU A 107 21.43 -42.64 6.22
N ASP A 108 21.45 -42.16 4.98
CA ASP A 108 21.70 -43.01 3.80
C ASP A 108 23.11 -43.63 3.82
N THR A 109 24.12 -42.90 4.29
CA THR A 109 25.49 -43.43 4.43
C THR A 109 25.63 -44.46 5.55
N GLN A 110 24.86 -44.33 6.65
CA GLN A 110 24.82 -45.34 7.72
C GLN A 110 24.19 -46.66 7.24
N VAL A 111 23.13 -46.60 6.41
CA VAL A 111 22.45 -47.79 5.87
C VAL A 111 23.26 -48.46 4.75
N GLY A 112 23.94 -47.69 3.90
CA GLY A 112 24.77 -48.23 2.81
C GLY A 112 26.02 -49.00 3.27
N GLY A 113 26.52 -48.74 4.48
CA GLY A 113 27.67 -49.46 5.06
C GLY A 113 27.34 -50.81 5.70
N ALA A 114 26.07 -51.06 6.06
CA ALA A 114 25.65 -52.28 6.76
C ALA A 114 25.30 -53.45 5.83
N VAL A 115 25.29 -53.27 4.50
CA VAL A 115 24.82 -54.27 3.53
C VAL A 115 25.96 -55.08 2.88
N LEU A 116 27.23 -54.80 3.20
CA LEU A 116 28.38 -55.44 2.54
C LEU A 116 29.07 -56.57 3.33
N ASP A 117 28.59 -56.97 4.51
CA ASP A 117 29.31 -57.95 5.35
C ASP A 117 28.42 -59.05 5.93
N ASP A 118 27.72 -59.82 5.07
CA ASP A 118 27.06 -61.06 5.57
C ASP A 118 26.87 -62.16 4.50
N ARG A 119 27.78 -62.24 3.50
CA ARG A 119 27.82 -63.33 2.51
C ARG A 119 29.23 -63.82 2.18
N ALA A 120 30.00 -64.16 3.21
CA ALA A 120 31.16 -65.03 3.06
C ALA A 120 31.45 -65.76 4.37
N LEU A 121 30.85 -66.95 4.54
CA LEU A 121 31.42 -68.22 5.05
C LEU A 121 30.31 -69.18 5.47
#